data_AF-A0A6M7TEN2-F1
#
_entry.id   AF-A0A6M7TEN2-F1
#
_cell.length_a   1.000
_cell.length_b   1.000
_cell.length_c   1.000
_cell.angle_alpha   90.00
_cell.angle_beta   90.00
_cell.angle_gamma   90.00
#
_symmetry.space_group_name_H-M   'P 1'
#
loop_
_entity.id
_entity.type
_entity.pdbx_description
1 polymer ?
#
loop_
_entity_poly.entity_id
_entity_poly.type
_entity_poly.pdbx_seq_one_letter_code
_entity_poly.pdbx_strand_id
1 'polypeptide(L)' 'MSRQLSRAEQDEILAQHGITSVESDELVVFDGLDFTVYKLITKAPGGPGIAAANRKARRAARAAAKRKAQPV' A
#
# COMPACT_ATOMS: atom_id res chain seq x y z
N MET A 1 -4.19 -15.64 10.32
CA MET A 1 -4.23 -14.59 11.36
C MET A 1 -3.45 -13.39 10.83
N SER A 2 -4.11 -12.30 10.42
CA SER A 2 -3.42 -11.10 9.91
C SER A 2 -2.86 -10.30 11.09
N ARG A 3 -1.57 -10.49 11.42
CA ARG A 3 -0.88 -9.62 12.38
C ARG A 3 -0.75 -8.23 11.74
N GLN A 4 -1.31 -7.20 12.36
CA GLN A 4 -1.04 -5.83 11.95
C GLN A 4 0.38 -5.47 12.38
N LEU A 5 1.22 -5.09 11.42
CA LEU A 5 2.56 -4.59 11.71
C LEU A 5 2.46 -3.19 12.33
N SER A 6 3.23 -2.97 13.38
CA SER A 6 3.51 -1.64 13.92
C SER A 6 4.29 -0.81 12.91
N ARG A 7 4.29 0.51 13.10
CA ARG A 7 5.04 1.42 12.22
C ARG A 7 6.54 1.13 12.23
N ALA A 8 7.10 0.82 13.40
CA ALA A 8 8.51 0.46 13.54
C ALA A 8 8.85 -0.83 12.76
N GLU A 9 8.00 -1.87 12.85
CA GLU A 9 8.20 -3.10 12.06
C GLU A 9 8.11 -2.84 10.56
N GLN A 10 7.20 -1.97 10.11
CA GLN A 10 7.09 -1.58 8.70
C GLN A 10 8.34 -0.85 8.19
N ASP A 11 8.84 0.11 8.96
CA ASP A 11 10.04 0.87 8.61
C ASP A 11 11.30 -0.02 8.61
N GLU A 12 11.38 -0.99 9.53
CA GLU A 12 12.46 -2.00 9.56
C GLU A 12 12.44 -2.90 8.33
N ILE A 13 11.27 -3.40 7.93
CA ILE A 13 11.11 -4.20 6.71
C ILE A 13 11.53 -3.39 5.47
N LEU A 14 11.10 -2.14 5.36
CA LEU A 14 11.49 -1.28 4.24
C LEU A 14 13.01 -1.05 4.21
N ALA A 15 13.63 -0.80 5.36
CA ALA A 15 15.07 -0.60 5.48
C ALA A 15 15.86 -1.85 5.09
N GLN A 16 15.40 -3.05 5.44
CA GLN A 16 16.02 -4.32 5.03
C GLN A 16 16.07 -4.48 3.50
N HIS A 17 15.11 -3.89 2.80
CA HIS A 17 15.03 -3.88 1.34
C HIS A 17 15.70 -2.64 0.70
N GLY A 18 16.41 -1.83 1.48
CA GLY A 18 17.12 -0.63 1.01
C GLY A 18 16.22 0.58 0.78
N ILE A 19 14.96 0.53 1.20
CA ILE A 19 14.01 1.65 1.10
C ILE A 19 14.08 2.45 2.39
N THR A 20 14.71 3.62 2.33
CA THR A 20 14.91 4.51 3.49
C THR A 20 13.87 5.62 3.58
N SER A 21 13.13 5.86 2.50
CA SER A 21 12.04 6.84 2.44
C SER A 21 10.99 6.37 1.44
N VAL A 22 9.72 6.61 1.77
CA VAL A 22 8.57 6.42 0.87
C VAL A 22 8.12 7.81 0.42
N GLU A 23 8.00 8.03 -0.88
CA GLU A 23 7.58 9.34 -1.39
C GLU A 23 6.12 9.65 -1.00
N SER A 24 5.75 10.94 -0.96
CA SER A 24 4.37 11.34 -0.62
C SER A 24 3.33 10.91 -1.65
N ASP A 25 3.78 10.60 -2.87
CA ASP A 25 2.99 10.02 -3.95
C ASP A 25 3.12 8.49 -4.00
N GLU A 26 3.56 7.84 -2.92
CA GLU A 26 3.66 6.38 -2.84
C GLU A 26 2.78 5.81 -1.71
N LEU A 27 2.21 4.64 -1.96
CA LEU A 27 1.43 3.88 -0.99
C LEU A 27 2.08 2.51 -0.83
N VAL A 28 2.61 2.24 0.36
CA VAL A 28 3.09 0.91 0.72
C VAL A 28 1.96 0.11 1.34
N VAL A 29 1.73 -1.10 0.82
CA VAL A 29 0.80 -2.07 1.39
C VAL A 29 1.61 -3.27 1.86
N PHE A 30 1.50 -3.59 3.14
CA PHE A 30 2.14 -4.75 3.75
C PHE A 30 1.19 -5.95 3.81
N ASP A 31 1.71 -7.13 3.53
CA ASP A 31 1.06 -8.43 3.70
C ASP A 31 2.01 -9.36 4.49
N GLY A 32 1.97 -9.23 5.82
CA GLY A 32 3.01 -9.83 6.67
C GLY A 32 4.35 -9.14 6.44
N LEU A 33 5.39 -9.92 6.11
CA LEU A 33 6.73 -9.39 5.83
C LEU A 33 6.92 -8.92 4.38
N ASP A 34 6.01 -9.31 3.48
CA ASP A 34 6.02 -8.84 2.11
C ASP A 34 5.37 -7.46 2.03
N PHE A 35 5.85 -6.64 1.09
CA PHE A 35 5.23 -5.35 0.82
C PHE A 35 5.17 -5.06 -0.68
N THR A 36 4.26 -4.17 -1.05
CA THR A 36 4.13 -3.66 -2.41
C THR A 36 3.99 -2.15 -2.36
N VAL A 37 4.84 -1.46 -3.12
CA VAL A 37 4.80 0.00 -3.28
C VAL A 37 3.97 0.34 -4.50
N TYR A 38 2.96 1.18 -4.34
CA TYR A 38 2.10 1.67 -5.41
C TYR A 38 2.32 3.17 -5.59
N LYS A 39 2.58 3.61 -6.83
CA LYS A 39 2.62 5.05 -7.15
C LYS A 39 1.20 5.61 -7.23
N LEU A 40 0.88 6.54 -6.35
CA LEU A 40 -0.36 7.29 -6.32
C LEU A 40 -0.39 8.26 -7.49
N ILE A 41 -1.55 8.37 -8.14
CA ILE A 41 -1.76 9.34 -9.21
C ILE A 41 -1.97 10.70 -8.54
N THR A 42 -0.93 11.55 -8.52
CA THR A 42 -0.96 12.87 -7.86
C THR A 42 -1.19 14.04 -8.81
N LYS A 43 -1.07 13.84 -10.12
CA LYS A 43 -1.43 14.83 -11.15
C LYS A 43 -2.48 14.29 -12.11
N ALA A 44 -3.74 14.63 -11.87
CA ALA A 44 -4.70 14.87 -12.93
C ALA A 44 -4.90 16.40 -13.01
N PRO A 45 -5.02 16.99 -14.21
CA PRO A 45 -5.24 18.43 -14.34
C PRO A 45 -6.63 18.75 -13.77
N GLY A 46 -6.66 19.23 -12.52
CA GLY A 46 -7.84 19.82 -11.86
C GLY A 46 -9.04 18.89 -11.64
N GLY A 47 -9.25 18.42 -10.40
CA GLY A 47 -10.61 18.06 -9.96
C GLY A 47 -10.73 17.03 -8.83
N PRO A 48 -11.90 16.97 -8.15
CA PRO A 48 -12.19 16.10 -7.01
C PRO A 48 -12.15 14.58 -7.30
N GLY A 49 -11.75 14.16 -8.51
CA GLY A 49 -11.63 12.76 -8.93
C GLY A 49 -10.43 12.00 -8.34
N ILE A 50 -9.40 12.70 -7.86
CA ILE A 50 -8.17 12.08 -7.31
C ILE A 50 -8.48 11.27 -6.04
N ALA A 51 -9.31 11.81 -5.15
CA ALA A 51 -9.73 11.12 -3.93
C ALA A 51 -10.59 9.88 -4.23
N ALA A 52 -11.37 9.89 -5.32
CA ALA A 52 -12.15 8.73 -5.75
C ALA A 52 -11.26 7.66 -6.40
N ALA A 53 -10.30 8.07 -7.23
CA ALA A 53 -9.32 7.16 -7.85
C ALA A 53 -8.43 6.48 -6.80
N ASN A 54 -7.91 7.23 -5.83
CA ASN A 54 -7.11 6.67 -4.73
C ASN A 54 -7.96 5.78 -3.80
N ARG A 55 -9.24 6.11 -3.55
CA ARG A 55 -10.18 5.21 -2.84
C ARG A 55 -10.42 3.90 -3.61
N LYS A 56 -10.55 3.96 -4.94
CA LYS A 56 -10.73 2.78 -5.80
C LYS A 56 -9.47 1.91 -5.78
N ALA A 57 -8.28 2.49 -5.89
CA ALA A 57 -7.00 1.79 -5.78
C ALA A 57 -6.84 1.10 -4.41
N ARG A 58 -7.14 1.81 -3.31
CA ARG A 58 -7.14 1.24 -1.95
C ARG A 58 -8.13 0.07 -1.80
N ARG A 59 -9.32 0.15 -2.39
CA ARG A 59 -10.30 -0.96 -2.38
C ARG A 59 -9.83 -2.15 -3.21
N ALA A 60 -9.23 -1.92 -4.37
CA ALA A 60 -8.70 -2.96 -5.24
C ALA A 60 -7.52 -3.72 -4.59
N ALA A 61 -6.56 -3.00 -3.98
CA ALA A 61 -5.44 -3.60 -3.27
C ALA A 61 -5.91 -4.47 -2.09
N ARG A 62 -6.89 -3.99 -1.31
CA ARG A 62 -7.49 -4.79 -0.21
C ARG A 62 -8.27 -6.00 -0.70
N ALA A 63 -8.95 -5.91 -1.84
CA ALA A 63 -9.65 -7.03 -2.45
C ALA A 63 -8.68 -8.09 -3.01
N ALA A 64 -7.56 -7.66 -3.59
CA ALA A 64 -6.51 -8.55 -4.07
C ALA A 64 -5.80 -9.28 -2.91
N ALA A 65 -5.48 -8.58 -1.82
CA ALA A 65 -4.91 -9.18 -0.61
C ALA A 65 -5.90 -10.18 0.04
N LYS A 66 -7.19 -9.86 0.11
CA LYS A 66 -8.21 -10.82 0.58
C LYS A 66 -8.37 -12.03 -0.32
N ARG A 67 -8.25 -11.88 -1.64
CA ARG A 67 -8.29 -13.02 -2.58
C ARG A 67 -7.10 -13.96 -2.42
N LYS A 68 -5.92 -13.45 -2.04
CA LYS A 68 -4.77 -14.29 -1.68
C LYS A 68 -4.90 -14.94 -0.29
N ALA A 69 -5.65 -14.32 0.61
CA ALA A 69 -5.88 -14.82 1.98
C ALA A 69 -7.10 -15.74 2.14
N GLN A 70 -7.86 -16.03 1.07
CA GLN A 70 -8.87 -17.08 1.08
C GLN A 70 -8.21 -18.40 0.64
N PRO A 71 -8.07 -19.39 1.54
CA PRO A 71 -7.83 -20.75 1.09
C PRO A 71 -9.10 -21.20 0.36
N VAL A 72 -8.92 -21.80 -0.82
CA VAL A 72 -9.89 -22.78 -1.32
C VAL A 72 -9.94 -23.97 -0.38
#